data_AF-A0A3C1PF54-F1
#
_entry.id   AF-A0A3C1PF54-F1
#
_cell.length_a   1.000
_cell.length_b   1.000
_cell.length_c   1.000
_cell.angle_alpha   90.00
_cell.angle_beta   90.00
_cell.angle_gamma   90.00
#
_symmetry.space_group_name_H-M   'P 1'
#
loop_
_entity.id
_entity.type
_entity.pdbx_description
1 polymer ?
#
loop_
_entity_poly.entity_id
_entity_poly.type
_entity_poly.pdbx_seq_one_letter_code
_entity_poly.pdbx_strand_id
1 'polypeptide(L)'
;MTQIMPKTETLYDQDFVAWCEDTAAKLKVRDFDNLDFENLIEEIESLGRSDRRELRNRLMVLLAHILKRMYVNSPENFNGWELTIIEQRRQIRDLLEDS
;
A
#
# COMPACT_ATOMS: atom_id res chain seq x y z
N MET A 1 -24.90 6.30 -28.30
CA MET A 1 -23.96 7.39 -28.00
C MET A 1 -23.79 7.42 -26.50
N THR A 2 -22.69 6.86 -25.98
CA THR A 2 -22.41 6.86 -24.54
C THR A 2 -21.69 8.17 -24.23
N GLN A 3 -22.35 9.07 -23.53
CA GLN A 3 -21.80 10.35 -23.13
C GLN A 3 -20.81 10.11 -21.99
N ILE A 4 -19.52 10.25 -22.28
CA ILE A 4 -18.45 10.26 -21.28
C ILE A 4 -18.56 11.62 -20.58
N MET A 5 -19.16 11.66 -19.40
CA MET A 5 -19.09 12.85 -18.55
C MET A 5 -17.64 13.00 -18.07
N PRO A 6 -17.03 14.20 -18.17
CA PRO A 6 -15.69 14.42 -17.65
C PRO A 6 -15.72 14.26 -16.13
N LYS A 7 -14.90 13.34 -15.59
CA LYS A 7 -14.63 13.25 -14.14
C LYS A 7 -14.14 14.63 -13.71
N THR A 8 -14.94 15.33 -12.91
CA THR A 8 -14.52 16.61 -12.34
C THR A 8 -13.36 16.27 -11.40
N GLU A 9 -12.17 16.80 -11.66
CA GLU A 9 -11.00 16.53 -10.83
C GLU A 9 -11.33 16.91 -9.39
N THR A 10 -11.45 15.90 -8.54
CA THR A 10 -11.80 16.06 -7.13
C THR A 10 -10.57 16.53 -6.36
N LEU A 11 -10.75 17.11 -5.17
CA LEU A 11 -9.63 17.44 -4.29
C LEU A 11 -8.75 16.20 -4.03
N TYR A 12 -9.36 15.01 -3.99
CA TYR A 12 -8.67 13.72 -3.94
C TYR A 12 -7.70 13.50 -5.12
N ASP A 13 -8.12 13.83 -6.35
CA ASP A 13 -7.29 13.65 -7.55
C ASP A 13 -6.15 14.69 -7.64
N GLN A 14 -6.31 15.88 -7.01
CA GLN A 14 -5.39 17.01 -7.13
C GLN A 14 -4.40 17.13 -5.96
N ASP A 15 -4.86 16.87 -4.74
CA ASP A 15 -4.07 16.96 -3.51
C ASP A 15 -4.63 15.99 -2.46
N PHE A 16 -4.10 14.77 -2.48
CA PHE A 16 -4.49 13.71 -1.55
C PHE A 16 -4.28 14.08 -0.07
N VAL A 17 -3.25 14.89 0.24
CA VAL A 17 -2.97 15.29 1.62
C VAL A 17 -4.05 16.27 2.10
N ALA A 18 -4.35 17.28 1.28
CA ALA A 18 -5.42 18.23 1.59
C ALA A 18 -6.79 17.54 1.68
N TRP A 19 -7.07 16.55 0.82
CA TRP A 19 -8.28 15.74 0.88
C TRP A 19 -8.38 14.92 2.17
N CYS A 20 -7.28 14.31 2.62
CA CYS A 20 -7.24 13.59 3.89
C CYS A 20 -7.54 14.51 5.08
N GLU A 21 -6.94 15.71 5.10
CA GLU A 21 -7.16 16.70 6.17
C GLU A 21 -8.61 17.21 6.20
N ASP A 22 -9.17 17.54 5.04
CA ASP A 22 -10.56 17.98 4.89
C ASP A 22 -11.56 16.88 5.30
N THR A 23 -11.35 15.66 4.83
CA THR A 23 -12.18 14.49 5.19
C THR A 23 -12.13 14.22 6.68
N ALA A 24 -10.96 14.31 7.31
CA ALA A 24 -10.82 14.16 8.76
C ALA A 24 -11.51 15.31 9.54
N ALA A 25 -11.45 16.54 9.04
CA ALA A 25 -12.13 17.68 9.64
C ALA A 25 -13.66 17.51 9.60
N LYS A 26 -14.21 17.11 8.45
CA LYS A 26 -15.65 16.84 8.25
C LYS A 26 -16.16 15.72 9.14
N LEU A 27 -15.40 14.63 9.27
CA LEU A 27 -15.71 13.52 10.18
C LEU A 27 -15.76 13.98 11.65
N LYS A 28 -14.84 14.85 12.09
CA LYS A 28 -14.83 15.38 13.46
C LYS A 28 -16.06 16.21 13.80
N VAL A 29 -16.54 17.02 12.85
CA VAL A 29 -17.74 17.86 13.03
C VAL A 29 -19.04 17.14 12.66
N ARG A 30 -18.96 15.86 12.25
CA ARG A 30 -20.10 15.02 11.81
C ARG A 30 -20.85 15.63 10.62
N ASP A 31 -20.14 16.34 9.75
CA ASP A 31 -20.69 16.86 8.50
C ASP A 31 -20.69 15.75 7.44
N PHE A 32 -21.73 14.91 7.50
CA PHE A 32 -21.91 13.82 6.55
C PHE A 32 -22.45 14.29 5.20
N ASP A 33 -23.08 15.46 5.14
CA ASP A 33 -23.70 15.97 3.91
C ASP A 33 -22.65 16.38 2.87
N ASN A 34 -21.47 16.82 3.32
CA ASN A 34 -20.35 17.22 2.46
C ASN A 34 -19.18 16.22 2.46
N LEU A 35 -19.38 15.03 3.02
CA LEU A 35 -18.36 13.99 3.08
C LEU A 35 -18.28 13.25 1.74
N ASP A 36 -17.07 13.10 1.23
CA ASP A 36 -16.80 12.34 0.01
C ASP A 36 -16.77 10.84 0.31
N PHE A 37 -17.95 10.25 0.40
CA PHE A 37 -18.12 8.84 0.75
C PHE A 37 -17.54 7.88 -0.29
N GLU A 38 -17.54 8.25 -1.57
CA GLU A 38 -17.06 7.36 -2.64
C GLU A 38 -15.55 7.13 -2.51
N ASN A 39 -14.77 8.21 -2.44
CA ASN A 39 -13.32 8.12 -2.24
C ASN A 39 -12.95 7.58 -0.84
N LEU A 40 -13.74 7.88 0.21
CA LEU A 40 -13.49 7.36 1.55
C LEU A 40 -13.73 5.84 1.65
N ILE A 41 -14.80 5.32 1.04
CA ILE A 41 -15.07 3.88 1.01
C ILE A 41 -14.01 3.17 0.17
N GLU A 42 -13.65 3.72 -0.99
CA GLU A 42 -12.57 3.17 -1.80
C GLU A 42 -11.28 3.08 -0.98
N GLU A 43 -10.95 4.11 -0.20
CA GLU A 43 -9.73 4.10 0.58
C GLU A 43 -9.77 3.15 1.78
N ILE A 44 -10.92 3.01 2.45
CA ILE A 44 -11.11 1.98 3.48
C ILE A 44 -11.00 0.57 2.88
N GLU A 45 -11.54 0.34 1.69
CA GLU A 45 -11.38 -0.92 0.97
C GLU A 45 -9.95 -1.13 0.45
N SER A 46 -9.25 -0.06 0.11
CA SER A 46 -7.87 -0.07 -0.39
C SER A 46 -6.90 -0.40 0.73
N LEU A 47 -7.12 0.08 1.97
CA LEU A 47 -6.31 -0.24 3.16
C LEU A 47 -6.18 -1.77 3.37
N GLY A 48 -7.25 -2.55 3.13
CA GLY A 48 -7.17 -4.01 3.18
C GLY A 48 -6.48 -4.66 1.97
N ARG A 49 -6.41 -3.97 0.83
CA ARG A 49 -5.79 -4.44 -0.41
C ARG A 49 -4.31 -4.05 -0.52
N SER A 50 -3.91 -2.91 0.03
CA SER A 50 -2.52 -2.41 0.08
C SER A 50 -1.67 -3.38 0.88
N ASP A 51 -2.09 -3.75 2.08
CA ASP A 51 -1.33 -4.63 2.97
C ASP A 51 -1.19 -6.02 2.35
N ARG A 52 -2.25 -6.54 1.73
CA ARG A 52 -2.19 -7.81 0.99
C ARG A 52 -1.24 -7.75 -0.21
N ARG A 53 -1.23 -6.64 -0.95
CA ARG A 53 -0.34 -6.45 -2.10
C ARG A 53 1.11 -6.31 -1.63
N GLU A 54 1.33 -5.58 -0.57
CA GLU A 54 2.65 -5.39 0.03
C GLU A 54 3.21 -6.71 0.58
N LEU A 55 2.40 -7.45 1.34
CA LEU A 55 2.75 -8.79 1.83
C LEU A 55 3.13 -9.72 0.68
N ARG A 56 2.33 -9.73 -0.41
CA ARG A 56 2.65 -10.51 -1.61
C ARG A 56 4.00 -10.11 -2.22
N ASN A 57 4.25 -8.81 -2.37
CA ASN A 57 5.50 -8.30 -2.94
C ASN A 57 6.71 -8.68 -2.08
N ARG A 58 6.62 -8.50 -0.76
CA ARG A 58 7.67 -8.85 0.19
C ARG A 58 7.96 -10.36 0.19
N LEU A 59 6.92 -11.20 0.13
CA LEU A 59 7.07 -12.64 0.00
C LEU A 59 7.76 -13.05 -1.31
N MET A 60 7.41 -12.43 -2.45
CA MET A 60 8.07 -12.70 -3.72
C MET A 60 9.58 -12.41 -3.65
N VAL A 61 9.95 -11.25 -3.09
CA VAL A 61 11.37 -10.86 -2.92
C VAL A 61 12.09 -11.82 -1.98
N LEU A 62 11.48 -12.17 -0.84
CA LEU A 62 12.03 -13.11 0.14
C LEU A 62 12.32 -14.47 -0.49
N LEU A 63 11.33 -15.07 -1.16
CA LEU A 63 11.46 -16.37 -1.81
C LEU A 63 12.53 -16.35 -2.91
N ALA A 64 12.58 -15.30 -3.72
CA ALA A 64 13.59 -15.15 -4.76
C ALA A 64 15.01 -15.14 -4.18
N HIS A 65 15.24 -14.44 -3.07
CA HIS A 65 16.57 -14.36 -2.45
C HIS A 65 16.96 -15.65 -1.72
N ILE A 66 16.00 -16.35 -1.11
CA ILE A 66 16.25 -17.70 -0.56
C ILE A 66 16.68 -18.65 -1.68
N LEU A 67 15.97 -18.66 -2.80
CA LEU A 67 16.31 -19.50 -3.95
C LEU A 67 17.68 -19.14 -4.53
N LYS A 68 17.99 -17.85 -4.68
CA LYS A 68 19.32 -17.40 -5.10
C LYS A 68 20.40 -17.93 -4.14
N ARG A 69 20.19 -17.79 -2.83
CA ARG A 69 21.17 -18.23 -1.84
C ARG A 69 21.39 -19.74 -1.81
N MET A 70 20.35 -20.53 -2.08
CA MET A 70 20.44 -21.99 -2.08
C MET A 70 21.03 -22.57 -3.37
N TYR A 71 20.75 -21.94 -4.52
CA TYR A 71 20.98 -22.58 -5.83
C TYR A 71 21.91 -21.80 -6.76
N VAL A 72 22.27 -20.55 -6.44
CA VAL A 72 23.19 -19.76 -7.26
C VAL A 72 24.53 -19.67 -6.55
N ASN A 73 25.61 -20.13 -7.20
CA ASN A 73 26.96 -20.04 -6.66
C ASN A 73 27.58 -18.67 -6.99
N SER A 74 27.42 -17.71 -6.07
CA SER A 74 27.94 -16.36 -6.19
C SER A 74 28.32 -15.80 -4.81
N PRO A 75 29.48 -16.22 -4.28
CA PRO A 75 29.92 -15.90 -2.92
C PRO A 75 29.98 -14.39 -2.61
N GLU A 76 30.27 -13.57 -3.63
CA GLU A 76 30.29 -12.12 -3.54
C GLU A 76 28.91 -11.50 -3.25
N ASN A 77 27.83 -12.18 -3.63
CA ASN A 77 26.46 -11.71 -3.44
C ASN A 77 25.76 -12.32 -2.23
N PHE A 78 26.35 -13.35 -1.61
CA PHE A 78 25.76 -14.10 -0.50
C PHE A 78 25.35 -13.19 0.66
N ASN A 79 26.26 -12.35 1.13
CA ASN A 79 25.98 -11.43 2.24
C ASN A 79 24.81 -10.49 1.91
N GLY A 80 24.80 -9.91 0.71
CA GLY A 80 23.71 -9.04 0.26
C GLY A 80 22.35 -9.74 0.22
N TRP A 81 22.31 -11.01 -0.23
CA TRP A 81 21.07 -11.78 -0.23
C TRP A 81 20.59 -12.16 1.17
N GLU A 82 21.49 -12.49 2.08
CA GLU A 82 21.15 -12.75 3.48
C GLU A 82 20.56 -11.51 4.17
N LEU A 83 21.16 -10.34 3.94
CA LEU A 83 20.64 -9.07 4.45
C LEU A 83 19.24 -8.79 3.91
N THR A 84 19.01 -8.99 2.60
CA THR A 84 17.66 -8.86 2.01
C THR A 84 16.67 -9.84 2.64
N ILE A 85 17.07 -11.09 2.89
CA ILE A 85 16.21 -12.09 3.54
C ILE A 85 15.82 -11.65 4.96
N ILE A 86 16.78 -11.15 5.75
CA ILE A 86 16.52 -10.65 7.10
C ILE A 86 15.56 -9.46 7.05
N GLU A 87 15.81 -8.50 6.17
CA GLU A 87 14.99 -7.30 6.03
C GLU A 87 13.56 -7.63 5.60
N GLN A 88 13.37 -8.46 4.57
CA GLN A 88 12.02 -8.85 4.14
C GLN A 88 11.26 -9.59 5.24
N ARG A 89 11.93 -10.45 6.02
CA ARG A 89 11.30 -11.14 7.16
C ARG A 89 10.86 -10.17 8.26
N ARG A 90 11.68 -9.16 8.57
CA ARG A 90 11.32 -8.11 9.53
C ARG A 90 10.11 -7.32 9.04
N GLN A 91 10.18 -6.80 7.82
CA GLN A 91 9.11 -5.98 7.25
C GLN A 91 7.78 -6.75 7.12
N ILE A 92 7.82 -8.04 6.80
CA ILE A 92 6.62 -8.89 6.81
C ILE A 92 6.04 -9.02 8.22
N ARG A 93 6.88 -9.14 9.25
CA ARG A 93 6.42 -9.19 10.63
C ARG A 93 5.77 -7.87 11.03
N ASP A 94 6.45 -6.76 10.79
CA ASP A 94 5.96 -5.41 11.11
C ASP A 94 4.60 -5.18 10.43
N LEU A 95 4.48 -5.51 9.14
CA LEU A 95 3.22 -5.43 8.38
C LEU A 95 2.09 -6.30 8.97
N LEU A 96 2.40 -7.46 9.54
CA LEU A 96 1.39 -8.35 10.14
C LEU A 96 1.04 -7.98 11.59
N GLU A 97 1.87 -7.20 12.28
CA GLU A 97 1.62 -6.68 13.63
C GLU A 97 0.84 -5.36 13.60
N ASP A 98 0.97 -4.58 12.51
CA ASP A 98 0.31 -3.29 12.31
C ASP A 98 -1.08 -3.40 11.61
N SER A 99 -1.45 -4.56 11.05
CA SER A 99 -2.77 -4.87 10.47
C SER A 99 -3.77 -5.43 11.50
#